data_AF-A0A1B9N3A9-F1
#
_entry.id   AF-A0A1B9N3A9-F1
#
_cell.length_a   1.000
_cell.length_b   1.000
_cell.length_c   1.000
_cell.angle_alpha   90.00
_cell.angle_beta   90.00
_cell.angle_gamma   90.00
#
_symmetry.space_group_name_H-M   'P 1'
#
loop_
_entity.id
_entity.type
_entity.pdbx_description
1 polymer ?
#
loop_
_entity_poly.entity_id
_entity_poly.type
_entity_poly.pdbx_seq_one_letter_code
_entity_poly.pdbx_strand_id
1 'polypeptide(L)'
;MFVPFLVVISLPYPLKKLYELVWPIQSQCLLGLTGFGIEATNKQVGTPLSRFLALLGLMSQKTRTAEGIVGLVRVLVNDAQVVVSEFYPIWQSVNPSQLGGKEHKRTTLDGGAILGARFRECNQTVHIAITPQYKNQIADLLPGGQLHCDLLALLRAYLGYQVDAKMTLYIQRQFLPRSQLISKNSRLGQTSSFTKKTANGESNQDKVAVNLGRYSGISYAA
;
A
#
# COMPACT_ATOMS: atom_id res chain seq x y z
N MET A 1 -12.96 33.41 -24.37
CA MET A 1 -13.23 34.86 -24.43
C MET A 1 -14.54 35.11 -23.68
N PHE A 2 -14.59 36.15 -22.82
CA PHE A 2 -15.65 36.53 -21.85
C PHE A 2 -15.75 35.64 -20.59
N VAL A 3 -15.06 35.93 -19.47
CA VAL A 3 -15.06 37.06 -18.49
C VAL A 3 -16.26 37.00 -17.50
N PRO A 4 -16.02 37.12 -16.18
CA PRO A 4 -16.87 36.61 -15.11
C PRO A 4 -17.75 37.70 -14.46
N PHE A 5 -18.87 37.32 -13.84
CA PHE A 5 -19.62 38.22 -12.94
C PHE A 5 -19.18 38.00 -11.49
N LEU A 6 -18.39 38.96 -11.03
CA LEU A 6 -17.93 39.12 -9.66
C LEU A 6 -18.92 40.09 -8.99
N VAL A 7 -19.89 39.57 -8.24
CA VAL A 7 -20.76 40.39 -7.39
C VAL A 7 -20.02 40.63 -6.08
N VAL A 8 -19.40 41.81 -5.99
CA VAL A 8 -18.82 42.36 -4.76
C VAL A 8 -19.98 42.86 -3.89
N ILE A 9 -20.34 42.10 -2.85
CA ILE A 9 -21.11 42.62 -1.72
C ILE A 9 -20.13 42.87 -0.57
N SER A 10 -19.95 44.15 -0.28
CA SER A 10 -19.15 44.67 0.82
C SER A 10 -19.93 44.51 2.13
N LEU A 11 -19.45 43.69 3.06
CA LEU A 11 -19.77 43.77 4.49
C LEU A 11 -18.60 43.20 5.34
N PRO A 12 -18.37 43.76 6.55
CA PRO A 12 -17.08 43.75 7.21
C PRO A 12 -16.99 42.63 8.26
N TYR A 13 -16.32 41.52 7.94
CA TYR A 13 -15.95 40.51 8.93
C TYR A 13 -14.55 39.96 8.65
N PRO A 14 -13.75 39.65 9.68
CA PRO A 14 -12.33 39.37 9.51
C PRO A 14 -12.10 38.06 8.76
N LEU A 15 -11.55 38.20 7.54
CA LEU A 15 -11.10 37.17 6.61
C LEU A 15 -9.93 36.34 7.19
N LYS A 16 -10.17 35.53 8.22
CA LYS A 16 -9.19 34.51 8.66
C LYS A 16 -9.75 33.13 8.98
N LYS A 17 -11.06 32.89 8.85
CA LYS A 17 -11.69 31.61 9.22
C LYS A 17 -12.43 30.86 8.10
N LEU A 18 -12.33 31.29 6.83
CA LEU A 18 -13.14 30.73 5.73
C LEU A 18 -12.39 29.84 4.73
N TYR A 19 -11.13 29.50 4.99
CA TYR A 19 -10.34 28.68 4.05
C TYR A 19 -10.29 27.19 4.41
N GLU A 20 -10.75 26.79 5.60
CA GLU A 20 -10.53 25.42 6.10
C GLU A 20 -11.77 24.53 6.23
N LEU A 21 -13.01 25.03 6.16
CA LEU A 21 -14.11 24.28 6.80
C LEU A 21 -15.48 24.28 6.10
N VAL A 22 -15.56 24.16 4.79
CA VAL A 22 -16.77 23.59 4.15
C VAL A 22 -16.34 22.78 2.93
N TRP A 23 -16.18 21.46 3.10
CA TRP A 23 -16.31 20.60 1.93
C TRP A 23 -17.73 20.80 1.38
N PRO A 24 -17.91 21.02 0.06
CA PRO A 24 -19.25 21.05 -0.52
C PRO A 24 -19.98 19.77 -0.13
N ILE A 25 -21.22 19.86 0.37
CA ILE A 25 -22.04 18.72 0.82
C ILE A 25 -22.04 17.60 -0.24
N GLN A 26 -21.96 17.98 -1.51
CA GLN A 26 -21.84 17.11 -2.67
C GLN A 26 -20.64 16.15 -2.57
N SER A 27 -19.48 16.64 -2.11
CA SER A 27 -18.27 15.82 -1.92
C SER A 27 -18.42 14.84 -0.75
N GLN A 28 -19.09 15.25 0.33
CA GLN A 28 -19.37 14.37 1.47
C GLN A 28 -20.36 13.26 1.11
N CYS A 29 -21.39 13.55 0.32
CA CYS A 29 -22.32 12.53 -0.17
C CYS A 29 -21.63 11.47 -1.03
N LEU A 30 -20.72 11.88 -1.92
CA LEU A 30 -19.93 10.94 -2.72
C LEU A 30 -18.98 10.10 -1.86
N LEU A 31 -18.37 10.68 -0.83
CA LEU A 31 -17.59 9.92 0.15
C LEU A 31 -18.45 8.95 0.96
N GLY A 32 -19.69 9.31 1.29
CA GLY A 32 -20.67 8.41 1.87
C GLY A 32 -20.91 7.15 1.04
N LEU A 33 -20.98 7.31 -0.29
CA LEU A 33 -21.12 6.21 -1.25
C LEU A 33 -19.93 5.24 -1.24
N THR A 34 -18.73 5.73 -0.92
CA THR A 34 -17.50 4.91 -0.76
C THR A 34 -17.35 4.25 0.62
N GLY A 35 -18.26 4.52 1.57
CA GLY A 35 -18.14 4.05 2.96
C GLY A 35 -17.25 4.92 3.86
N PHE A 36 -16.75 6.06 3.36
CA PHE A 36 -15.92 7.02 4.10
C PHE A 36 -16.68 8.24 4.61
N GLY A 37 -18.02 8.24 4.54
CA GLY A 37 -18.86 9.35 5.02
C GLY A 37 -18.92 9.54 6.54
N ILE A 38 -18.33 8.62 7.33
CA ILE A 38 -18.28 8.69 8.79
C ILE A 38 -16.97 9.35 9.19
N GLU A 39 -17.02 10.40 10.03
CA GLU A 39 -15.85 11.16 10.46
C GLU A 39 -14.76 10.29 11.13
N ALA A 40 -15.17 9.25 11.85
CA ALA A 40 -14.25 8.30 12.48
C ALA A 40 -13.43 7.52 11.45
N THR A 41 -14.05 7.11 10.34
CA THR A 41 -13.39 6.39 9.24
C THR A 41 -12.42 7.29 8.50
N ASN A 42 -12.77 8.56 8.27
CA ASN A 42 -11.88 9.55 7.65
C ASN A 42 -10.56 9.71 8.44
N LYS A 43 -10.64 9.84 9.77
CA LYS A 43 -9.46 9.99 10.63
C LYS A 43 -8.52 8.77 10.62
N GLN A 44 -9.03 7.57 10.34
CA GLN A 44 -8.24 6.34 10.34
C GLN A 44 -7.44 6.11 9.06
N VAL A 45 -7.81 6.80 7.98
CA VAL A 45 -7.33 6.48 6.63
C VAL A 45 -6.01 7.19 6.30
N GLY A 46 -5.61 8.24 7.03
CA GLY A 46 -4.25 8.79 6.97
C GLY A 46 -3.82 9.39 5.61
N THR A 47 -4.73 9.46 4.63
CA THR A 47 -4.49 9.98 3.28
C THR A 47 -5.54 11.02 2.88
N PRO A 48 -5.21 11.94 1.96
CA PRO A 48 -6.19 12.91 1.46
C PRO A 48 -7.42 12.24 0.86
N LEU A 49 -8.61 12.66 1.30
CA LEU A 49 -9.88 12.10 0.86
C LEU A 49 -10.15 12.24 -0.64
N SER A 50 -9.54 13.24 -1.28
CA SER A 50 -9.63 13.46 -2.74
C SER A 50 -9.19 12.24 -3.55
N ARG A 51 -8.24 11.44 -3.04
CA ARG A 51 -7.79 10.22 -3.71
C ARG A 51 -8.87 9.14 -3.76
N PHE A 52 -9.74 9.06 -2.74
CA PHE A 52 -10.87 8.12 -2.76
C PHE A 52 -11.96 8.53 -3.73
N LEU A 53 -12.18 9.84 -3.91
CA LEU A 53 -13.12 10.34 -4.92
C LEU A 53 -12.68 9.96 -6.33
N ALA A 54 -11.38 10.01 -6.62
CA ALA A 54 -10.84 9.52 -7.90
C ALA A 54 -11.06 8.00 -8.08
N LEU A 55 -11.16 7.26 -6.98
CA LEU A 55 -11.37 5.81 -6.95
C LEU A 55 -12.84 5.42 -6.70
N LEU A 56 -13.79 6.36 -6.76
CA LEU A 56 -15.22 6.13 -6.46
C LEU A 56 -15.77 4.92 -7.23
N GLY A 57 -15.48 4.85 -8.53
CA GLY A 57 -15.94 3.74 -9.38
C GLY A 57 -15.37 2.39 -8.97
N LEU A 58 -14.13 2.33 -8.48
CA LEU A 58 -13.48 1.12 -8.01
C LEU A 58 -13.93 0.73 -6.60
N MET A 59 -14.14 1.70 -5.71
CA MET A 59 -14.60 1.46 -4.34
C MET A 59 -16.06 1.02 -4.27
N SER A 60 -16.89 1.48 -5.22
CA SER A 60 -18.31 1.11 -5.31
C SER A 60 -18.53 -0.34 -5.74
N GLN A 61 -17.55 -0.97 -6.41
CA GLN A 61 -17.62 -2.38 -6.76
C GLN A 61 -17.58 -3.24 -5.50
N LYS A 62 -18.36 -4.33 -5.45
CA LYS A 62 -18.32 -5.29 -4.33
C LYS A 62 -17.12 -6.22 -4.43
N THR A 63 -16.64 -6.49 -5.64
CA THR A 63 -15.48 -7.34 -5.91
C THR A 63 -14.19 -6.54 -5.80
N ARG A 64 -13.10 -7.22 -5.43
CA ARG A 64 -11.75 -6.66 -5.42
C ARG A 64 -10.95 -7.33 -6.51
N THR A 65 -10.66 -6.60 -7.59
CA THR A 65 -10.01 -7.13 -8.79
C THR A 65 -8.54 -6.73 -8.83
N ALA A 66 -7.71 -7.52 -9.50
CA ALA A 66 -6.33 -7.16 -9.78
C ALA A 66 -6.23 -5.81 -10.53
N GLU A 67 -7.15 -5.55 -11.45
CA GLU A 67 -7.24 -4.27 -12.17
C GLU A 67 -7.55 -3.09 -11.24
N GLY A 68 -8.40 -3.29 -10.22
CA GLY A 68 -8.68 -2.26 -9.22
C GLY A 68 -7.44 -1.91 -8.39
N ILE A 69 -6.61 -2.89 -8.05
CA ILE A 69 -5.31 -2.67 -7.39
C ILE A 69 -4.37 -1.89 -8.32
N VAL A 70 -4.31 -2.23 -9.61
CA VAL A 70 -3.52 -1.49 -10.60
C VAL A 70 -4.00 -0.03 -10.70
N GLY A 71 -5.31 0.20 -10.75
CA GLY A 71 -5.90 1.54 -10.78
C GLY A 71 -5.55 2.37 -9.55
N LEU A 72 -5.61 1.75 -8.36
CA LEU A 72 -5.25 2.37 -7.09
C LEU A 72 -3.78 2.81 -7.08
N VAL A 73 -2.86 1.94 -7.51
CA VAL A 73 -1.43 2.27 -7.57
C VAL A 73 -1.17 3.38 -8.59
N ARG A 74 -1.85 3.38 -9.73
CA ARG A 74 -1.72 4.43 -10.77
C ARG A 74 -2.20 5.80 -10.32
N VAL A 75 -3.20 5.87 -9.43
CA VAL A 75 -3.64 7.14 -8.82
C VAL A 75 -2.58 7.74 -7.89
N LEU A 76 -1.70 6.90 -7.32
CA LEU A 76 -0.62 7.36 -6.44
C LEU A 76 0.68 7.64 -7.19
N VAL A 77 1.02 6.78 -8.15
CA VAL A 77 2.29 6.81 -8.86
C VAL A 77 2.00 6.95 -10.35
N ASN A 78 2.17 8.18 -10.86
CA ASN A 78 1.94 8.48 -12.26
C ASN A 78 2.86 7.62 -13.16
N ASP A 79 2.29 7.05 -14.21
CA ASP A 79 2.98 6.24 -15.22
C ASP A 79 3.80 5.06 -14.67
N ALA A 80 3.45 4.53 -13.49
CA ALA A 80 4.04 3.28 -13.02
C ALA A 80 3.50 2.06 -13.78
N GLN A 81 4.41 1.18 -14.18
CA GLN A 81 4.03 -0.17 -14.61
C GLN A 81 3.76 -1.01 -13.36
N VAL A 82 2.54 -1.55 -13.26
CA VAL A 82 2.11 -2.35 -12.12
C VAL A 82 1.67 -3.71 -12.63
N VAL A 83 2.24 -4.76 -12.06
CA VAL A 83 1.87 -6.15 -12.33
C VAL A 83 1.36 -6.75 -11.03
N VAL A 84 0.17 -7.31 -11.08
CA VAL A 84 -0.44 -8.00 -9.94
C VAL A 84 -0.42 -9.49 -10.23
N SER A 85 0.22 -10.26 -9.37
CA SER A 85 0.17 -11.72 -9.40
C SER A 85 -0.78 -12.20 -8.32
N GLU A 86 -1.86 -12.81 -8.76
CA GLU A 86 -2.82 -13.49 -7.90
C GLU A 86 -2.22 -14.80 -7.36
N PHE A 87 -2.80 -15.29 -6.28
CA PHE A 87 -2.41 -16.53 -5.62
C PHE A 87 -0.92 -16.67 -5.26
N TYR A 88 -0.35 -15.62 -4.67
CA TYR A 88 1.09 -15.57 -4.43
C TYR A 88 1.49 -16.43 -3.21
N PRO A 89 2.43 -17.40 -3.37
CA PRO A 89 2.83 -18.29 -2.30
C PRO A 89 3.64 -17.58 -1.21
N ILE A 90 3.17 -17.69 0.03
CA ILE A 90 3.88 -17.23 1.22
C ILE A 90 4.03 -18.35 2.25
N TRP A 91 5.09 -18.28 3.05
CA TRP A 91 5.24 -19.13 4.22
C TRP A 91 4.54 -18.48 5.41
N GLN A 92 3.60 -19.19 6.02
CA GLN A 92 2.95 -18.81 7.26
C GLN A 92 3.42 -19.72 8.39
N SER A 93 3.67 -19.13 9.55
CA SER A 93 4.06 -19.87 10.76
C SER A 93 2.81 -20.37 11.46
N VAL A 94 2.78 -21.64 11.83
CA VAL A 94 1.64 -22.25 12.54
C VAL A 94 2.18 -23.04 13.72
N ASN A 95 1.40 -23.07 14.79
CA ASN A 95 1.69 -23.91 15.94
C ASN A 95 1.62 -25.38 15.51
N PRO A 96 2.74 -26.13 15.58
CA PRO A 96 2.79 -27.48 15.04
C PRO A 96 1.78 -28.38 15.75
N SER A 97 1.05 -29.16 14.95
CA SER A 97 0.18 -30.21 15.49
C SER A 97 1.05 -31.36 16.03
N GLN A 98 0.72 -31.86 17.23
CA GLN A 98 1.42 -33.00 17.83
C GLN A 98 0.70 -34.28 17.45
N LEU A 99 1.35 -35.10 16.61
CA LEU A 99 0.84 -36.43 16.28
C LEU A 99 1.18 -37.40 17.42
N GLY A 100 0.16 -38.02 18.03
CA GLY A 100 0.36 -39.05 19.07
C GLY A 100 0.43 -38.60 20.53
N GLY A 101 0.02 -37.36 20.87
CA GLY A 101 0.00 -36.87 22.26
C GLY A 101 -0.99 -37.62 23.18
N LYS A 102 -0.67 -37.66 24.49
CA LYS A 102 -1.55 -38.23 25.53
C LYS A 102 -2.78 -37.32 25.77
N GLU A 103 -3.95 -37.94 25.60
CA GLU A 103 -5.33 -37.59 26.00
C GLU A 103 -5.98 -36.23 25.66
N HIS A 104 -5.29 -35.11 25.44
CA HIS A 104 -6.00 -33.81 25.26
C HIS A 104 -5.70 -32.99 24.01
N LYS A 105 -4.83 -33.44 23.10
CA LYS A 105 -4.53 -32.71 21.85
C LYS A 105 -4.26 -33.63 20.66
N ARG A 106 -5.11 -34.66 20.50
CA ARG A 106 -5.02 -35.59 19.36
C ARG A 106 -5.61 -34.90 18.12
N THR A 107 -4.75 -34.47 17.20
CA THR A 107 -5.18 -33.96 15.90
C THR A 107 -5.59 -35.11 14.99
N THR A 108 -6.81 -35.05 14.45
CA THR A 108 -7.30 -35.99 13.45
C THR A 108 -6.71 -35.66 12.08
N LEU A 109 -6.51 -36.69 11.24
CA LEU A 109 -5.99 -36.55 9.87
C LEU A 109 -7.08 -36.13 8.85
N ASP A 110 -8.10 -35.41 9.32
CA ASP A 110 -9.27 -35.01 8.53
C ASP A 110 -9.02 -33.75 7.69
N GLY A 111 -7.81 -33.62 7.13
CA GLY A 111 -7.42 -32.49 6.27
C GLY A 111 -6.99 -31.20 6.98
N GLY A 112 -7.21 -31.07 8.29
CA GLY A 112 -6.76 -29.91 9.10
C GLY A 112 -5.38 -30.06 9.73
N ALA A 113 -4.75 -31.24 9.66
CA ALA A 113 -3.47 -31.51 10.30
C ALA A 113 -2.30 -30.98 9.45
N ILE A 114 -1.66 -29.92 9.92
CA ILE A 114 -0.44 -29.36 9.32
C ILE A 114 0.78 -29.96 10.01
N LEU A 115 1.68 -30.56 9.22
CA LEU A 115 2.96 -31.06 9.70
C LEU A 115 4.00 -29.93 9.71
N GLY A 116 4.71 -29.80 10.83
CA GLY A 116 5.80 -28.84 11.00
C GLY A 116 5.37 -27.46 11.47
N ALA A 117 6.34 -26.56 11.61
CA ALA A 117 6.13 -25.21 12.17
C ALA A 117 5.66 -24.17 11.13
N ARG A 118 5.62 -24.53 9.84
CA ARG A 118 5.26 -23.61 8.75
C ARG A 118 4.48 -24.34 7.66
N PHE A 119 3.52 -23.65 7.06
CA PHE A 119 2.84 -24.10 5.84
C PHE A 119 2.93 -23.04 4.75
N ARG A 120 2.74 -23.48 3.51
CA ARG A 120 2.74 -22.62 2.34
C ARG A 120 1.29 -22.24 1.99
N GLU A 121 0.98 -20.96 2.07
CA GLU A 121 -0.34 -20.39 1.80
C GLU A 121 -0.29 -19.62 0.48
N CYS A 122 -1.31 -19.80 -0.38
CA CYS A 122 -1.35 -19.17 -1.71
C CYS A 122 -2.70 -18.52 -2.03
N ASN A 123 -3.73 -18.63 -1.20
CA ASN A 123 -5.10 -18.23 -1.54
C ASN A 123 -5.44 -16.80 -1.13
N GLN A 124 -4.80 -16.28 -0.08
CA GLN A 124 -5.14 -15.01 0.56
C GLN A 124 -4.14 -13.91 0.26
N THR A 125 -3.03 -14.22 -0.41
CA THR A 125 -1.95 -13.25 -0.65
C THR A 125 -1.84 -12.90 -2.13
N VAL A 126 -1.84 -11.60 -2.42
CA VAL A 126 -1.51 -11.06 -3.75
C VAL A 126 -0.12 -10.44 -3.74
N HIS A 127 0.58 -10.50 -4.87
CA HIS A 127 1.86 -9.83 -5.06
C HIS A 127 1.71 -8.65 -6.02
N ILE A 128 2.11 -7.47 -5.56
CA ILE A 128 2.04 -6.22 -6.30
C ILE A 128 3.47 -5.81 -6.65
N ALA A 129 3.81 -5.94 -7.93
CA ALA A 129 5.08 -5.51 -8.49
C ALA A 129 4.92 -4.12 -9.12
N ILE A 130 5.65 -3.14 -8.60
CA ILE A 130 5.59 -1.74 -9.04
C ILE A 130 6.93 -1.37 -9.68
N THR A 131 6.88 -0.80 -10.88
CA THR A 131 8.04 -0.30 -11.63
C THR A 131 7.75 1.15 -12.04
N PRO A 132 8.21 2.14 -11.25
CA PRO A 132 8.02 3.55 -11.58
C PRO A 132 8.95 3.98 -12.72
N GLN A 133 8.49 4.91 -13.55
CA GLN A 133 9.29 5.49 -14.64
C GLN A 133 10.11 6.71 -14.18
N TYR A 134 9.60 7.48 -13.21
CA TYR A 134 10.21 8.73 -12.77
C TYR A 134 10.98 8.59 -11.47
N LYS A 135 12.22 9.11 -11.46
CA LYS A 135 13.10 9.10 -10.28
C LYS A 135 12.50 9.78 -9.04
N ASN A 136 11.77 10.88 -9.26
CA ASN A 136 11.26 11.72 -8.16
C ASN A 136 10.30 10.96 -7.25
N GLN A 137 9.52 10.04 -7.82
CA GLN A 137 8.55 9.24 -7.07
C GLN A 137 9.20 8.06 -6.32
N ILE A 138 10.39 7.62 -6.75
CA ILE A 138 11.07 6.47 -6.14
C ILE A 138 11.39 6.74 -4.67
N ALA A 139 11.91 7.93 -4.36
CA ALA A 139 12.29 8.29 -2.99
C ALA A 139 11.09 8.25 -2.03
N ASP A 140 9.94 8.78 -2.46
CA ASP A 140 8.72 8.83 -1.65
C ASP A 140 7.98 7.47 -1.57
N LEU A 141 8.25 6.57 -2.52
CA LEU A 141 7.68 5.22 -2.56
C LEU A 141 8.49 4.23 -1.70
N LEU A 142 9.73 4.55 -1.35
CA LEU A 142 10.53 3.73 -0.44
C LEU A 142 9.88 3.67 0.95
N PRO A 143 10.14 2.60 1.73
CA PRO A 143 9.55 2.43 3.06
C PRO A 143 9.78 3.64 3.97
N GLY A 144 8.69 4.29 4.39
CA GLY A 144 8.72 5.49 5.23
C GLY A 144 8.55 6.83 4.48
N GLY A 145 8.46 6.81 3.15
CA GLY A 145 8.05 7.98 2.37
C GLY A 145 6.53 8.19 2.37
N GLN A 146 6.09 9.39 1.96
CA GLN A 146 4.67 9.74 1.99
C GLN A 146 3.83 8.89 1.02
N LEU A 147 4.33 8.63 -0.20
CA LEU A 147 3.62 7.80 -1.18
C LEU A 147 3.51 6.34 -0.72
N HIS A 148 4.51 5.85 0.01
CA HIS A 148 4.46 4.52 0.63
C HIS A 148 3.36 4.42 1.70
N CYS A 149 3.26 5.40 2.58
CA CYS A 149 2.18 5.49 3.57
C CYS A 149 0.82 5.62 2.89
N ASP A 150 0.72 6.47 1.86
CA ASP A 150 -0.51 6.67 1.11
C ASP A 150 -0.96 5.37 0.42
N LEU A 151 -0.02 4.60 -0.13
CA LEU A 151 -0.29 3.30 -0.75
C LEU A 151 -0.84 2.29 0.25
N LEU A 152 -0.23 2.19 1.43
CA LEU A 152 -0.71 1.28 2.48
C LEU A 152 -2.12 1.63 2.94
N ALA A 153 -2.42 2.92 3.08
CA ALA A 153 -3.74 3.41 3.45
C ALA A 153 -4.80 3.14 2.37
N LEU A 154 -4.50 3.41 1.10
CA LEU A 154 -5.41 3.09 0.00
C LEU A 154 -5.64 1.57 -0.10
N LEU A 155 -4.60 0.76 0.02
CA LEU A 155 -4.71 -0.69 0.03
C LEU A 155 -5.56 -1.16 1.22
N ARG A 156 -5.41 -0.54 2.38
CA ARG A 156 -6.23 -0.83 3.56
C ARG A 156 -7.71 -0.53 3.34
N ALA A 157 -8.00 0.60 2.72
CA ALA A 157 -9.35 1.00 2.36
C ALA A 157 -9.97 0.05 1.31
N TYR A 158 -9.18 -0.38 0.32
CA TYR A 158 -9.66 -1.26 -0.75
C TYR A 158 -9.78 -2.71 -0.31
N LEU A 159 -8.67 -3.35 0.07
CA LEU A 159 -8.61 -4.79 0.38
C LEU A 159 -9.25 -5.11 1.74
N GLY A 160 -9.19 -4.17 2.69
CA GLY A 160 -9.69 -4.38 4.04
C GLY A 160 -9.06 -5.62 4.69
N TYR A 161 -9.88 -6.41 5.38
CA TYR A 161 -9.45 -7.62 6.07
C TYR A 161 -9.43 -8.89 5.20
N GLN A 162 -9.82 -8.78 3.92
CA GLN A 162 -10.13 -9.97 3.10
C GLN A 162 -8.89 -10.60 2.48
N VAL A 163 -7.91 -9.77 2.08
CA VAL A 163 -6.76 -10.19 1.28
C VAL A 163 -5.52 -9.45 1.74
N ASP A 164 -4.41 -10.18 1.85
CA ASP A 164 -3.10 -9.65 2.17
C ASP A 164 -2.34 -9.29 0.90
N ALA A 165 -1.50 -8.25 0.94
CA ALA A 165 -0.72 -7.82 -0.20
C ALA A 165 0.77 -7.74 0.12
N LYS A 166 1.59 -8.43 -0.65
CA LYS A 166 3.05 -8.26 -0.66
C LYS A 166 3.44 -7.30 -1.75
N MET A 167 4.20 -6.27 -1.43
CA MET A 167 4.60 -5.25 -2.41
C MET A 167 6.09 -5.33 -2.70
N THR A 168 6.45 -5.22 -3.97
CA THR A 168 7.84 -5.22 -4.41
C THR A 168 8.05 -4.13 -5.45
N LEU A 169 9.07 -3.32 -5.23
CA LEU A 169 9.49 -2.24 -6.10
C LEU A 169 10.65 -2.71 -6.96
N TYR A 170 10.51 -2.65 -8.28
CA TYR A 170 11.60 -2.93 -9.22
C TYR A 170 12.18 -1.61 -9.72
N ILE A 171 13.42 -1.33 -9.34
CA ILE A 171 14.14 -0.10 -9.69
C ILE A 171 15.59 -0.39 -10.02
N GLN A 172 16.26 0.54 -10.71
CA GLN A 172 17.70 0.46 -10.89
C GLN A 172 18.42 0.78 -9.57
N ARG A 173 19.55 0.11 -9.32
CA ARG A 173 20.34 0.27 -8.08
C ARG A 173 20.74 1.71 -7.79
N GLN A 174 20.96 2.53 -8.83
CA GLN A 174 21.34 3.94 -8.70
C GLN A 174 20.30 4.82 -7.99
N PHE A 175 19.04 4.36 -7.89
CA PHE A 175 17.97 5.09 -7.22
C PHE A 175 17.83 4.72 -5.73
N LEU A 176 18.56 3.70 -5.25
CA LEU A 176 18.55 3.35 -3.84
C LEU A 176 19.42 4.31 -3.02
N PRO A 177 19.00 4.66 -1.80
CA PRO A 177 19.84 5.45 -0.92
C PRO A 177 21.11 4.66 -0.58
N ARG A 178 22.22 5.38 -0.45
CA ARG A 178 23.49 4.76 -0.07
C ARG A 178 23.38 4.23 1.36
N SER A 179 23.65 2.95 1.54
CA SER A 179 23.67 2.32 2.86
C SER A 179 24.84 2.89 3.67
N GLN A 180 24.54 3.59 4.76
CA GLN A 180 25.51 4.13 5.71
C GLN A 180 25.13 3.64 7.11
N LEU A 181 26.11 3.23 7.91
CA LEU A 181 25.90 2.69 9.26
C LEU A 181 25.22 3.67 10.23
N ILE A 182 25.31 4.97 9.95
CA ILE A 182 24.77 6.06 10.78
C ILE A 182 23.36 6.49 10.31
N SER A 183 22.97 6.13 9.08
CA SER A 183 21.75 6.64 8.46
C SER A 183 20.50 5.89 8.92
N LYS A 184 19.50 6.63 9.40
CA LYS A 184 18.16 6.12 9.73
C LYS A 184 17.34 5.70 8.51
N ASN A 185 17.82 5.99 7.29
CA ASN A 185 17.06 5.82 6.06
C ASN A 185 17.36 4.49 5.35
N SER A 186 18.20 3.63 5.93
CA SER A 186 18.50 2.31 5.37
C SER A 186 17.92 1.20 6.25
N ARG A 187 17.03 0.39 5.68
CA ARG A 187 16.44 -0.78 6.33
C ARG A 187 17.10 -2.03 5.76
N LEU A 188 17.71 -2.83 6.64
CA LEU A 188 18.35 -4.08 6.26
C LEU A 188 17.33 -5.02 5.63
N GLY A 189 17.69 -5.64 4.50
CA GLY A 189 16.81 -6.55 3.76
C GLY A 189 15.68 -5.87 2.98
N GLN A 190 15.63 -4.53 2.97
CA GLN A 190 14.70 -3.75 2.13
C GLN A 190 15.48 -2.79 1.24
N THR A 191 16.05 -1.72 1.82
CA THR A 191 16.63 -0.60 1.08
C THR A 191 18.16 -0.53 1.15
N SER A 192 18.79 -1.31 2.04
CA SER A 192 20.24 -1.40 2.14
C SER A 192 20.83 -2.04 0.88
N SER A 193 21.60 -1.28 0.12
CA SER A 193 22.37 -1.80 -1.00
C SER A 193 23.84 -1.43 -0.87
N PHE A 194 24.72 -2.37 -1.21
CA PHE A 194 26.14 -2.12 -1.35
C PHE A 194 26.45 -1.72 -2.79
N THR A 195 27.27 -0.67 -2.94
CA THR A 195 27.84 -0.31 -4.23
C THR A 195 28.71 -1.47 -4.71
N LYS A 196 28.33 -2.08 -5.83
CA LYS A 196 29.19 -3.00 -6.57
C LYS A 196 30.01 -2.14 -7.53
N LYS A 197 31.30 -1.95 -7.25
CA LYS A 197 32.23 -1.41 -8.25
C LYS A 197 32.62 -2.56 -9.17
N THR A 198 32.35 -2.42 -10.46
CA THR A 198 32.93 -3.29 -11.49
C THR A 198 34.40 -2.91 -11.68
N ALA A 199 35.24 -3.84 -12.15
CA ALA A 199 36.68 -3.63 -12.34
C ALA A 199 37.01 -2.43 -13.26
N ASN A 200 36.06 -1.99 -14.11
CA ASN A 200 36.21 -0.88 -15.04
C ASN A 200 35.55 0.44 -14.60
N GLY A 201 35.08 0.56 -13.35
CA GLY A 201 34.60 1.83 -12.80
C GLY A 201 33.24 2.34 -13.32
N GLU A 202 32.58 1.59 -14.21
CA GLU A 202 31.25 1.95 -14.73
C GLU A 202 30.14 1.62 -13.72
N SER A 203 29.16 2.53 -13.59
CA SER A 203 27.97 2.33 -12.75
C SER A 203 27.05 1.29 -13.38
N ASN A 204 26.97 0.10 -12.78
CA ASN A 204 26.14 -0.98 -13.30
C ASN A 204 24.64 -0.64 -13.17
N GLN A 205 23.88 -0.73 -14.27
CA GLN A 205 22.43 -0.51 -14.32
C GLN A 205 21.63 -1.74 -13.86
N ASP A 206 22.10 -2.41 -12.81
CA ASP A 206 21.44 -3.61 -12.28
C ASP A 206 20.04 -3.25 -11.77
N LYS A 207 19.03 -3.97 -12.27
CA LYS A 207 17.67 -3.94 -11.70
C LYS A 207 17.69 -4.65 -10.35
N VAL A 208 17.11 -4.02 -9.34
CA VAL A 208 17.01 -4.52 -7.97
C VAL A 208 15.54 -4.59 -7.58
N ALA A 209 15.15 -5.71 -6.99
CA ALA A 209 13.85 -5.89 -6.36
C ALA A 209 13.94 -5.47 -4.89
N VAL A 210 13.18 -4.44 -4.53
CA VAL A 210 13.16 -3.83 -3.20
C VAL A 210 11.84 -4.20 -2.53
N ASN A 211 11.91 -4.78 -1.35
CA ASN A 211 10.70 -5.15 -0.60
C ASN A 211 10.09 -3.90 0.06
N LEU A 212 8.90 -3.51 -0.38
CA LEU A 212 8.16 -2.37 0.20
C LEU A 212 7.39 -2.74 1.47
N GLY A 213 7.34 -4.02 1.82
CA GLY A 213 6.61 -4.55 2.95
C GLY A 213 5.40 -5.39 2.55
N ARG A 214 4.62 -5.75 3.57
CA ARG A 214 3.38 -6.50 3.45
C ARG A 214 2.26 -5.71 4.11
N TYR A 215 1.16 -5.56 3.41
CA TYR A 215 -0.12 -5.19 3.98
C TYR A 215 -0.81 -6.46 4.49
N SER A 216 -1.20 -6.46 5.76
CA SER A 216 -1.96 -7.53 6.40
C SER A 216 -3.26 -6.92 6.89
N GLY A 217 -4.39 -7.42 6.41
CA GLY A 217 -5.70 -6.90 6.80
C GLY A 217 -6.06 -7.24 8.24
N ILE A 218 -5.61 -8.43 8.68
CA ILE A 218 -5.72 -8.92 10.05
C ILE A 218 -4.31 -9.05 10.61
N SER A 219 -4.10 -8.54 11.82
CA SER A 219 -2.90 -8.88 12.57
C SER A 219 -3.10 -10.27 13.13
N TYR A 220 -2.46 -11.27 12.53
CA TYR A 220 -2.36 -12.60 13.12
C TYR A 220 -1.40 -12.49 14.31
N ALA A 221 -1.91 -12.00 15.45
CA ALA A 221 -1.25 -12.17 16.73
C ALA A 221 -1.28 -13.67 17.03
N ALA A 222 -0.12 -14.31 16.89
CA ALA A 222 0.11 -15.69 17.29
C ALA A 222 0.34 -15.78 18.81
#